data_AF-A0A7L8D5P9-F1
#
_entry.id   AF-A0A7L8D5P9-F1
#
_cell.length_a   1.000
_cell.length_b   1.000
_cell.length_c   1.000
_cell.angle_alpha   90.00
_cell.angle_beta   90.00
_cell.angle_gamma   90.00
#
_symmetry.space_group_name_H-M   'P 1'
#
loop_
_entity.id
_entity.type
_entity.pdbx_description
1 polymer ?
#
loop_
_entity_poly.entity_id
_entity_poly.type
_entity_poly.pdbx_seq_one_letter_code
_entity_poly.pdbx_strand_id
1 'polypeptide(L)'
;MPDARPRRRRVLVVAAAAALLALAAAVLLARWWRDTTTGAAFLTDYPGTVAPPPGTPEGFPAWLSWTHYLNAFFLLFIVSSGLHIRSRTRPIAFVTRRNRGLLRTARAPQRLGIHTWWHLAVVALWVVTGLVYLVLLLASGHWARLLPTEWAVVPNAVSAGVQYLSLDWPAHDSWRSYNSLQVLFYSATVFVAAPLALLTGLRLSPVWPRGWMRATGLLGDVTARRTHAWVLWYYLAFTVVHVGLVLLTGMRENLNGMYAGVEDSESWLGFAVFAASTIVIAVAWVLLRPPAQASIAERVADVRRLPAPPA
;
A
#
# COMPACT_ATOMS: atom_id res chain seq x y z
N MET A 1 39.72 -7.67 11.26
CA MET A 1 38.56 -6.77 11.50
C MET A 1 37.62 -7.46 12.48
N PRO A 2 37.33 -6.86 13.65
CA PRO A 2 36.43 -7.48 14.63
C PRO A 2 35.02 -7.62 14.02
N ASP A 3 34.41 -8.78 14.23
CA ASP A 3 33.12 -9.14 13.65
C ASP A 3 32.05 -8.12 14.06
N ALA A 4 31.53 -7.35 13.08
CA ALA A 4 30.57 -6.27 13.31
C ALA A 4 29.15 -6.79 13.65
N ARG A 5 28.91 -8.10 13.48
CA ARG A 5 27.64 -8.78 13.69
C ARG A 5 27.12 -8.72 15.14
N PRO A 6 27.90 -9.04 16.20
CA PRO A 6 27.44 -8.94 17.59
C PRO A 6 27.10 -7.51 18.03
N ARG A 7 27.83 -6.50 17.54
CA ARG A 7 27.54 -5.08 17.82
C ARG A 7 26.21 -4.65 17.17
N ARG A 8 25.98 -5.03 15.92
CA ARG A 8 24.71 -4.76 15.21
C ARG A 8 23.51 -5.45 15.89
N ARG A 9 23.67 -6.70 16.32
CA ARG A 9 22.61 -7.43 17.06
C ARG A 9 22.26 -6.74 18.37
N ARG A 10 23.26 -6.33 19.16
CA ARG A 10 23.04 -5.59 20.41
C ARG A 10 22.31 -4.27 20.17
N VAL A 11 22.73 -3.50 19.17
CA VAL A 11 22.04 -2.24 18.80
C VAL A 11 20.59 -2.48 18.41
N LEU A 12 20.30 -3.52 17.61
CA LEU A 12 18.93 -3.86 17.22
C LEU A 12 18.07 -4.27 18.42
N VAL A 13 18.62 -5.07 19.35
CA VAL A 13 17.91 -5.48 20.57
C VAL A 13 17.61 -4.28 21.46
N VAL A 14 18.58 -3.40 21.68
CA VAL A 14 18.39 -2.18 22.49
C VAL A 14 17.36 -1.26 21.83
N ALA A 15 17.44 -1.07 20.51
CA ALA A 15 16.47 -0.26 19.78
C ALA A 15 15.05 -0.85 19.85
N ALA A 16 14.91 -2.17 19.72
CA ALA A 16 13.63 -2.85 19.85
C ALA A 16 13.07 -2.72 21.27
N ALA A 17 13.88 -2.93 22.30
CA ALA A 17 13.47 -2.75 23.69
C ALA A 17 13.05 -1.30 23.98
N ALA A 18 13.81 -0.31 23.51
CA ALA A 18 13.45 1.10 23.65
C ALA A 18 12.14 1.45 22.93
N ALA A 19 11.92 0.90 21.72
CA ALA A 19 10.67 1.09 20.98
C ALA A 19 9.47 0.48 21.71
N LEU A 20 9.63 -0.71 22.29
CA LEU A 20 8.59 -1.36 23.08
C LEU A 20 8.26 -0.58 24.36
N LEU A 21 9.28 -0.07 25.06
CA LEU A 21 9.09 0.77 26.24
C LEU A 21 8.39 2.09 25.89
N ALA A 22 8.79 2.73 24.79
CA ALA A 22 8.15 3.94 24.30
C ALA A 22 6.68 3.69 23.93
N LEU A 23 6.38 2.57 23.27
CA LEU A 23 5.01 2.17 22.96
C LEU A 23 4.19 1.93 24.24
N ALA A 24 4.73 1.19 25.21
CA ALA A 24 4.07 0.95 26.48
C ALA A 24 3.78 2.27 27.23
N ALA A 25 4.74 3.19 27.27
CA ALA A 25 4.55 4.52 27.84
C ALA A 25 3.46 5.32 27.11
N ALA A 26 3.42 5.25 25.78
CA ALA A 26 2.40 5.91 24.96
C ALA A 26 1.00 5.34 25.21
N VAL A 27 0.87 4.01 25.35
CA VAL A 27 -0.39 3.34 25.73
C VAL A 27 -0.86 3.82 27.10
N LEU A 28 0.03 3.82 28.11
CA LEU A 28 -0.31 4.27 29.46
C LEU A 28 -0.70 5.75 29.49
N LEU A 29 0.01 6.60 28.75
CA LEU A 29 -0.31 8.01 28.61
C LEU A 29 -1.69 8.22 27.96
N ALA A 30 -1.99 7.46 26.90
CA ALA A 30 -3.29 7.51 26.24
C ALA A 30 -4.42 7.11 27.20
N ARG A 31 -4.25 6.01 27.94
CA ARG A 31 -5.23 5.57 28.95
C ARG A 31 -5.43 6.62 30.04
N TRP A 32 -4.34 7.11 30.63
CA TRP A 32 -4.40 8.18 31.63
C TRP A 32 -5.11 9.44 31.12
N TRP A 33 -4.80 9.89 29.90
CA TRP A 33 -5.40 11.10 29.35
C TRP A 33 -6.91 10.93 29.14
N ARG A 34 -7.37 9.76 28.69
CA ARG A 34 -8.80 9.45 28.54
C ARG A 34 -9.57 9.56 29.86
N ASP A 35 -8.94 9.20 30.97
CA ASP A 35 -9.53 9.23 32.31
C ASP A 35 -9.55 10.65 32.92
N THR A 36 -8.92 11.63 32.28
CA THR A 36 -9.02 13.04 32.69
C THR A 36 -10.35 13.64 32.25
N THR A 37 -10.83 14.67 32.96
CA THR A 37 -12.06 15.40 32.59
C THR A 37 -11.97 15.98 31.17
N THR A 38 -10.82 16.53 30.80
CA THR A 38 -10.57 17.09 29.46
C THR A 38 -10.59 16.01 28.38
N GLY A 39 -9.92 14.87 28.60
CA GLY A 39 -9.89 13.78 27.64
C GLY A 39 -11.26 13.15 27.43
N ALA A 40 -11.99 12.89 28.52
CA ALA A 40 -13.36 12.37 28.47
C ALA A 40 -14.32 13.33 27.73
N ALA A 41 -14.25 14.64 28.02
CA ALA A 41 -15.04 15.65 27.32
C ALA A 41 -14.69 15.70 25.82
N PHE A 42 -13.41 15.69 25.46
CA PHE A 42 -12.98 15.70 24.06
C PHE A 42 -13.49 14.48 23.28
N LEU A 43 -13.46 13.29 23.89
CA LEU A 43 -13.97 12.06 23.25
C LEU A 43 -15.49 12.04 23.13
N THR A 44 -16.19 12.78 24.00
CA THR A 44 -17.64 12.96 23.91
C THR A 44 -17.99 13.91 22.75
N ASP A 45 -17.25 15.01 22.62
CA ASP A 45 -17.43 15.98 21.53
C ASP A 45 -16.99 15.41 20.17
N TYR A 46 -16.00 14.51 20.18
CA TYR A 46 -15.41 13.88 19.01
C TYR A 46 -15.33 12.35 19.20
N PRO A 47 -16.40 11.61 18.92
CA PRO A 47 -16.48 10.16 19.18
C PRO A 47 -15.51 9.32 18.33
N GLY A 48 -14.91 9.90 17.29
CA GLY A 48 -13.96 9.24 16.39
C GLY A 48 -14.50 9.03 14.98
N THR A 49 -15.77 9.33 14.74
CA THR A 49 -16.46 9.16 13.46
C THR A 49 -17.12 10.46 13.02
N VAL A 50 -17.24 10.62 11.73
CA VAL A 50 -18.01 11.68 11.07
C VAL A 50 -19.09 10.99 10.24
N ALA A 51 -20.33 11.45 10.37
CA ALA A 51 -21.42 10.91 9.55
C ALA A 51 -21.18 11.31 8.08
N PRO A 52 -21.25 10.37 7.13
CA PRO A 52 -21.15 10.71 5.73
C PRO A 52 -22.38 11.54 5.30
N PRO A 53 -22.28 12.34 4.22
CA PRO A 53 -23.41 13.12 3.71
C PRO A 53 -24.66 12.24 3.47
N PRO A 54 -25.88 12.78 3.67
CA PRO A 54 -27.11 12.03 3.39
C PRO A 54 -27.15 11.48 1.97
N GLY A 55 -27.59 10.23 1.81
CA GLY A 55 -27.64 9.54 0.52
C GLY A 55 -26.32 8.92 0.07
N THR A 56 -25.28 8.96 0.91
CA THR A 56 -24.03 8.23 0.65
C THR A 56 -24.27 6.72 0.66
N PRO A 57 -23.85 5.97 -0.38
CA PRO A 57 -24.06 4.53 -0.42
C PRO A 57 -23.21 3.76 0.61
N GLU A 58 -23.83 2.80 1.27
CA GLU A 58 -23.22 1.94 2.29
C GLU A 58 -22.67 0.63 1.69
N GLY A 59 -21.93 -0.12 2.51
CA GLY A 59 -21.48 -1.47 2.22
C GLY A 59 -20.26 -1.55 1.30
N PHE A 60 -20.01 -2.73 0.74
CA PHE A 60 -18.82 -3.01 -0.05
C PHE A 60 -19.25 -3.59 -1.39
N PRO A 61 -19.47 -2.74 -2.42
CA PRO A 61 -19.88 -3.23 -3.72
C PRO A 61 -18.78 -4.11 -4.32
N ALA A 62 -19.16 -5.08 -5.15
CA ALA A 62 -18.23 -6.07 -5.70
C ALA A 62 -16.97 -5.45 -6.33
N TRP A 63 -17.11 -4.28 -6.96
CA TRP A 63 -15.97 -3.55 -7.54
C TRP A 63 -14.94 -3.09 -6.53
N LEU A 64 -15.36 -2.72 -5.33
CA LEU A 64 -14.47 -2.35 -4.25
C LEU A 64 -13.66 -3.57 -3.80
N SER A 65 -14.32 -4.71 -3.63
CA SER A 65 -13.68 -5.97 -3.23
C SER A 65 -12.64 -6.45 -4.25
N TRP A 66 -13.01 -6.57 -5.54
CA TRP A 66 -12.06 -7.12 -6.52
C TRP A 66 -10.91 -6.16 -6.85
N THR A 67 -11.16 -4.84 -6.85
CA THR A 67 -10.06 -3.86 -7.01
C THR A 67 -9.12 -3.89 -5.81
N HIS A 68 -9.64 -4.06 -4.59
CA HIS A 68 -8.84 -4.22 -3.39
C HIS A 68 -7.92 -5.45 -3.46
N TYR A 69 -8.43 -6.59 -3.94
CA TYR A 69 -7.61 -7.80 -4.15
C TYR A 69 -6.52 -7.61 -5.18
N LEU A 70 -6.86 -7.06 -6.34
CA LEU A 70 -5.88 -6.79 -7.39
C LEU A 70 -4.83 -5.80 -6.90
N ASN A 71 -5.23 -4.79 -6.14
CA ASN A 71 -4.32 -3.85 -5.52
C ASN A 71 -3.33 -4.57 -4.59
N ALA A 72 -3.80 -5.42 -3.67
CA ALA A 72 -2.94 -6.20 -2.79
C ALA A 72 -1.99 -7.15 -3.57
N PHE A 73 -2.51 -7.83 -4.58
CA PHE A 73 -1.75 -8.72 -5.46
C PHE A 73 -0.63 -7.97 -6.18
N PHE A 74 -0.94 -6.84 -6.84
CA PHE A 74 0.07 -6.05 -7.55
C PHE A 74 1.06 -5.40 -6.60
N LEU A 75 0.61 -4.92 -5.44
CA LEU A 75 1.48 -4.28 -4.45
C LEU A 75 2.60 -5.23 -4.00
N LEU A 76 2.33 -6.52 -3.82
CA LEU A 76 3.37 -7.53 -3.52
C LEU A 76 4.48 -7.53 -4.59
N PHE A 77 4.10 -7.57 -5.86
CA PHE A 77 5.05 -7.60 -6.96
C PHE A 77 5.77 -6.27 -7.18
N ILE A 78 5.08 -5.14 -6.98
CA ILE A 78 5.66 -3.79 -7.05
C ILE A 78 6.70 -3.63 -5.95
N VAL A 79 6.36 -3.95 -4.69
CA VAL A 79 7.26 -3.84 -3.55
C VAL A 79 8.44 -4.79 -3.69
N SER A 80 8.20 -6.07 -4.01
CA SER A 80 9.28 -7.05 -4.14
C SER A 80 10.25 -6.67 -5.27
N SER A 81 9.77 -6.27 -6.44
CA SER A 81 10.64 -5.81 -7.53
C SER A 81 11.34 -4.48 -7.20
N GLY A 82 10.68 -3.56 -6.49
CA GLY A 82 11.28 -2.32 -5.99
C GLY A 82 12.44 -2.59 -5.02
N LEU A 83 12.31 -3.57 -4.14
CA LEU A 83 13.38 -3.99 -3.23
C LEU A 83 14.57 -4.60 -3.98
N HIS A 84 14.34 -5.41 -5.02
CA HIS A 84 15.40 -5.95 -5.89
C HIS A 84 16.13 -4.85 -6.68
N ILE A 85 15.40 -3.85 -7.17
CA ILE A 85 16.01 -2.69 -7.84
C ILE A 85 16.88 -1.91 -6.84
N ARG A 86 16.39 -1.74 -5.60
CA ARG A 86 17.11 -1.03 -4.54
C ARG A 86 18.34 -1.77 -4.03
N SER A 87 18.32 -3.11 -3.98
CA SER A 87 19.47 -3.92 -3.56
C SER A 87 20.62 -3.86 -4.57
N ARG A 88 20.39 -3.32 -5.78
CA ARG A 88 21.35 -3.26 -6.89
C ARG A 88 21.90 -4.64 -7.27
N THR A 89 21.12 -5.69 -7.01
CA THR A 89 21.47 -7.05 -7.41
C THR A 89 21.55 -7.10 -8.93
N ARG A 90 22.58 -7.76 -9.47
CA ARG A 90 22.75 -7.90 -10.91
C ARG A 90 21.55 -8.67 -11.47
N PRO A 91 20.82 -8.13 -12.46
CA PRO A 91 19.68 -8.81 -13.04
C PRO A 91 20.14 -10.04 -13.82
N ILE A 92 19.39 -11.14 -13.74
CA ILE A 92 19.68 -12.38 -14.47
C ILE A 92 19.37 -12.29 -15.97
N ALA A 93 18.63 -11.28 -16.39
CA ALA A 93 18.26 -11.06 -17.79
C ALA A 93 18.05 -9.57 -18.06
N PHE A 94 18.26 -9.19 -19.32
CA PHE A 94 17.92 -7.88 -19.86
C PHE A 94 16.82 -8.01 -20.88
N VAL A 95 15.85 -7.09 -20.84
CA VAL A 95 14.67 -7.05 -21.71
C VAL A 95 14.74 -5.80 -22.57
N THR A 96 14.58 -5.97 -23.88
CA THR A 96 14.49 -4.87 -24.85
C THR A 96 13.18 -4.99 -25.60
N ARG A 97 12.36 -3.95 -25.56
CA ARG A 97 11.05 -3.96 -26.24
C ARG A 97 11.21 -4.12 -27.75
N ARG A 98 10.40 -4.99 -28.37
CA ARG A 98 10.27 -5.05 -29.84
C ARG A 98 9.52 -3.82 -30.35
N ASN A 99 10.09 -3.05 -31.26
CA ASN A 99 9.41 -1.91 -31.90
C ASN A 99 8.87 -2.29 -33.29
N ARG A 100 8.21 -3.45 -33.35
CA ARG A 100 7.64 -4.05 -34.58
C ARG A 100 6.22 -4.52 -34.24
N GLY A 101 5.26 -4.37 -35.16
CA GLY A 101 3.86 -4.77 -34.95
C GLY A 101 2.93 -3.63 -34.51
N LEU A 102 1.84 -3.98 -33.82
CA LEU A 102 0.71 -3.09 -33.50
C LEU A 102 1.05 -1.94 -32.54
N LEU A 103 1.98 -2.15 -31.60
CA LEU A 103 2.42 -1.14 -30.65
C LEU A 103 3.79 -0.60 -31.06
N ARG A 104 3.78 0.41 -31.93
CA ARG A 104 4.98 1.18 -32.30
C ARG A 104 5.07 2.46 -31.49
N THR A 105 6.25 2.75 -30.95
CA THR A 105 6.49 4.05 -30.32
C THR A 105 7.59 4.80 -31.07
N ALA A 106 7.53 6.13 -31.03
CA ALA A 106 8.47 7.01 -31.70
C ALA A 106 9.94 6.85 -31.22
N ARG A 107 10.17 6.37 -29.98
CA ARG A 107 11.52 6.27 -29.41
C ARG A 107 12.14 4.88 -29.58
N ALA A 108 13.45 4.87 -29.79
CA ALA A 108 14.25 3.66 -29.82
C ALA A 108 14.07 2.85 -28.52
N PRO A 109 13.90 1.51 -28.61
CA PRO A 109 13.84 0.65 -27.44
C PRO A 109 15.06 0.79 -26.53
N GLN A 110 14.82 0.88 -25.23
CA GLN A 110 15.89 0.81 -24.23
C GLN A 110 15.97 -0.59 -23.63
N ARG A 111 17.19 -0.96 -23.25
CA ARG A 111 17.47 -2.20 -22.53
C ARG A 111 17.22 -2.01 -21.04
N LEU A 112 16.34 -2.83 -20.47
CA LEU A 112 15.96 -2.80 -19.06
C LEU A 112 16.43 -4.07 -18.36
N GLY A 113 16.82 -3.99 -17.08
CA GLY A 113 16.98 -5.18 -16.26
C GLY A 113 15.64 -5.85 -16.02
N ILE A 114 15.61 -7.19 -15.85
CA ILE A 114 14.36 -7.94 -15.68
C ILE A 114 13.50 -7.42 -14.52
N HIS A 115 14.10 -7.04 -13.39
CA HIS A 115 13.37 -6.47 -12.26
C HIS A 115 12.71 -5.13 -12.58
N THR A 116 13.39 -4.26 -13.34
CA THR A 116 12.84 -2.97 -13.78
C THR A 116 11.72 -3.17 -14.79
N TRP A 117 11.89 -4.09 -15.74
CA TRP A 117 10.84 -4.42 -16.70
C TRP A 117 9.60 -4.98 -16.00
N TRP A 118 9.78 -5.94 -15.08
CA TRP A 118 8.69 -6.52 -14.30
C TRP A 118 7.97 -5.47 -13.45
N HIS A 119 8.74 -4.61 -12.75
CA HIS A 119 8.17 -3.52 -11.95
C HIS A 119 7.28 -2.62 -12.80
N LEU A 120 7.75 -2.17 -13.96
CA LEU A 120 6.98 -1.29 -14.86
C LEU A 120 5.74 -2.00 -15.44
N ALA A 121 5.85 -3.29 -15.78
CA ALA A 121 4.73 -4.07 -16.29
C ALA A 121 3.61 -4.20 -15.24
N VAL A 122 3.97 -4.54 -14.00
CA VAL A 122 3.00 -4.66 -12.90
C VAL A 122 2.43 -3.30 -12.52
N VAL A 123 3.26 -2.24 -12.45
CA VAL A 123 2.78 -0.87 -12.22
C VAL A 123 1.78 -0.44 -13.28
N ALA A 124 1.97 -0.80 -14.56
CA ALA A 124 0.99 -0.47 -15.60
C ALA A 124 -0.37 -1.14 -15.34
N LEU A 125 -0.40 -2.41 -14.95
CA LEU A 125 -1.65 -3.11 -14.57
C LEU A 125 -2.30 -2.51 -13.32
N TRP A 126 -1.47 -2.14 -12.34
CA TRP A 126 -1.91 -1.46 -11.14
C TRP A 126 -2.51 -0.08 -11.42
N VAL A 127 -1.91 0.70 -12.33
CA VAL A 127 -2.47 1.99 -12.78
C VAL A 127 -3.82 1.79 -13.45
N VAL A 128 -3.95 0.81 -14.35
CA VAL A 128 -5.25 0.50 -14.99
C VAL A 128 -6.31 0.15 -13.95
N THR A 129 -5.95 -0.69 -12.97
CA THR A 129 -6.84 -1.06 -11.86
C THR A 129 -7.23 0.17 -11.03
N GLY A 130 -6.27 1.04 -10.72
CA GLY A 130 -6.51 2.29 -10.00
C GLY A 130 -7.41 3.27 -10.77
N LEU A 131 -7.26 3.36 -12.09
CA LEU A 131 -8.13 4.19 -12.93
C LEU A 131 -9.57 3.65 -12.93
N VAL A 132 -9.76 2.33 -13.07
CA VAL A 132 -11.09 1.72 -12.97
C VAL A 132 -11.68 1.95 -11.58
N TYR A 133 -10.90 1.77 -10.53
CA TYR A 133 -11.30 2.07 -9.15
C TYR A 133 -11.77 3.52 -9.01
N LEU A 134 -11.00 4.50 -9.49
CA LEU A 134 -11.36 5.92 -9.39
C LEU A 134 -12.64 6.25 -10.16
N VAL A 135 -12.83 5.68 -11.36
CA VAL A 135 -14.07 5.87 -12.14
C VAL A 135 -15.27 5.31 -11.39
N LEU A 136 -15.16 4.09 -10.86
CA LEU A 136 -16.25 3.44 -10.13
C LEU A 136 -16.53 4.13 -8.79
N LEU A 137 -15.50 4.59 -8.09
CA LEU A 137 -15.60 5.34 -6.84
C LEU A 137 -16.41 6.64 -7.03
N LEU A 138 -16.11 7.38 -8.11
CA LEU A 138 -16.81 8.62 -8.43
C LEU A 138 -18.23 8.34 -8.94
N ALA A 139 -18.38 7.42 -9.91
CA ALA A 139 -19.66 7.12 -10.54
C ALA A 139 -20.68 6.52 -9.58
N SER A 140 -20.23 5.77 -8.57
CA SER A 140 -21.11 5.15 -7.58
C SER A 140 -21.41 6.02 -6.37
N GLY A 141 -20.78 7.20 -6.21
CA GLY A 141 -20.94 8.05 -5.03
C GLY A 141 -20.17 7.58 -3.78
N HIS A 142 -19.47 6.45 -3.83
CA HIS A 142 -18.71 5.92 -2.68
C HIS A 142 -17.51 6.80 -2.28
N TRP A 143 -17.10 7.76 -3.11
CA TRP A 143 -16.06 8.73 -2.77
C TRP A 143 -16.35 9.48 -1.45
N ALA A 144 -17.62 9.71 -1.13
CA ALA A 144 -18.04 10.43 0.07
C ALA A 144 -17.78 9.68 1.38
N ARG A 145 -17.53 8.36 1.33
CA ARG A 145 -17.04 7.57 2.48
C ARG A 145 -15.54 7.61 2.63
N LEU A 146 -14.83 7.82 1.52
CA LEU A 146 -13.37 7.73 1.47
C LEU A 146 -12.71 9.07 1.79
N LEU A 147 -13.28 10.17 1.28
CA LEU A 147 -12.72 11.53 1.40
C LEU A 147 -13.32 12.29 2.58
N PRO A 148 -12.53 13.14 3.27
CA PRO A 148 -13.07 14.12 4.20
C PRO A 148 -14.11 15.03 3.55
N THR A 149 -15.32 15.03 4.09
CA THR A 149 -16.40 15.94 3.67
C THR A 149 -16.56 17.13 4.60
N GLU A 150 -15.99 17.07 5.80
CA GLU A 150 -16.04 18.12 6.82
C GLU A 150 -14.76 18.17 7.67
N TRP A 151 -14.50 19.32 8.28
CA TRP A 151 -13.29 19.55 9.08
C TRP A 151 -13.27 18.82 10.42
N ALA A 152 -14.44 18.40 10.92
CA ALA A 152 -14.55 17.60 12.14
C ALA A 152 -13.84 16.24 12.03
N VAL A 153 -13.47 15.81 10.81
CA VAL A 153 -12.63 14.61 10.60
C VAL A 153 -11.30 14.70 11.36
N VAL A 154 -10.71 15.90 11.49
CA VAL A 154 -9.38 16.06 12.09
C VAL A 154 -9.41 15.79 13.61
N PRO A 155 -10.23 16.48 14.42
CA PRO A 155 -10.32 16.16 15.84
C PRO A 155 -10.85 14.74 16.10
N ASN A 156 -11.80 14.24 15.29
CA ASN A 156 -12.23 12.85 15.39
C ASN A 156 -11.11 11.84 15.07
N ALA A 157 -10.23 12.14 14.12
CA ALA A 157 -9.08 11.28 13.84
C ALA A 157 -8.09 11.25 15.01
N VAL A 158 -7.92 12.38 15.72
CA VAL A 158 -7.14 12.43 16.97
C VAL A 158 -7.80 11.55 18.04
N SER A 159 -9.12 11.67 18.24
CA SER A 159 -9.88 10.80 19.15
C SER A 159 -9.72 9.32 18.83
N ALA A 160 -9.90 8.93 17.56
CA ALA A 160 -9.73 7.55 17.13
C ALA A 160 -8.29 7.06 17.32
N GLY A 161 -7.29 7.91 17.06
CA GLY A 161 -5.88 7.61 17.30
C GLY A 161 -5.57 7.35 18.78
N VAL A 162 -6.10 8.18 19.67
CA VAL A 162 -5.98 7.97 21.12
C VAL A 162 -6.68 6.69 21.56
N GLN A 163 -7.88 6.42 21.04
CA GLN A 163 -8.62 5.18 21.31
C GLN A 163 -7.81 3.95 20.91
N TYR A 164 -7.31 3.88 19.67
CA TYR A 164 -6.43 2.79 19.23
C TYR A 164 -5.19 2.64 20.11
N LEU A 165 -4.52 3.74 20.43
CA LEU A 165 -3.31 3.73 21.26
C LEU A 165 -3.59 3.27 22.70
N SER A 166 -4.78 3.56 23.23
CA SER A 166 -5.21 3.15 24.56
C SER A 166 -5.63 1.67 24.66
N LEU A 167 -5.70 0.97 23.53
CA LEU A 167 -6.25 -0.38 23.39
C LEU A 167 -7.73 -0.51 23.76
N ASP A 168 -8.42 0.63 23.84
CA ASP A 168 -9.87 0.76 23.98
C ASP A 168 -10.39 1.36 22.67
N TRP A 169 -10.66 0.49 21.71
CA TRP A 169 -10.84 0.87 20.31
C TRP A 169 -12.21 1.51 20.07
N PRO A 170 -12.30 2.44 19.09
CA PRO A 170 -13.56 3.12 18.81
C PRO A 170 -14.63 2.13 18.36
N ALA A 171 -15.90 2.51 18.48
CA ALA A 171 -16.97 1.79 17.80
C ALA A 171 -16.69 1.80 16.28
N HIS A 172 -16.74 0.63 15.65
CA HIS A 172 -16.51 0.47 14.22
C HIS A 172 -17.80 -0.03 13.57
N ASP A 173 -18.27 0.71 12.58
CA ASP A 173 -19.31 0.25 11.65
C ASP A 173 -18.84 0.59 10.23
N SER A 174 -17.84 -0.15 9.77
CA SER A 174 -17.21 0.06 8.47
C SER A 174 -18.20 -0.13 7.31
N TRP A 175 -19.32 -0.82 7.55
CA TRP A 175 -20.39 -0.97 6.56
C TRP A 175 -21.02 0.38 6.25
N ARG A 176 -21.33 1.18 7.27
CA ARG A 176 -21.87 2.53 7.11
C ARG A 176 -20.78 3.56 6.83
N SER A 177 -19.77 3.65 7.69
CA SER A 177 -18.70 4.64 7.56
C SER A 177 -17.39 4.21 8.21
N TYR A 178 -16.28 4.71 7.68
CA TYR A 178 -14.98 4.53 8.32
C TYR A 178 -14.83 5.54 9.47
N ASN A 179 -14.07 5.16 10.50
CA ASN A 179 -13.67 6.15 11.49
C ASN A 179 -12.75 7.20 10.85
N SER A 180 -12.68 8.38 11.44
CA SER A 180 -12.02 9.53 10.82
C SER A 180 -10.51 9.32 10.62
N LEU A 181 -9.86 8.51 11.46
CA LEU A 181 -8.45 8.15 11.26
C LEU A 181 -8.27 7.28 10.02
N GLN A 182 -9.14 6.28 9.84
CA GLN A 182 -9.18 5.46 8.64
C GLN A 182 -9.45 6.30 7.39
N VAL A 183 -10.44 7.20 7.41
CA VAL A 183 -10.74 8.13 6.30
C VAL A 183 -9.48 8.88 5.87
N LEU A 184 -8.76 9.51 6.80
CA LEU A 184 -7.54 10.26 6.49
C LEU A 184 -6.44 9.37 5.91
N PHE A 185 -6.21 8.18 6.47
CA PHE A 185 -5.17 7.27 5.98
C PHE A 185 -5.52 6.65 4.63
N TYR A 186 -6.78 6.27 4.41
CA TYR A 186 -7.25 5.69 3.15
C TYR A 186 -7.23 6.75 2.04
N SER A 187 -7.73 7.96 2.33
CA SER A 187 -7.60 9.13 1.46
C SER A 187 -6.15 9.42 1.10
N ALA A 188 -5.26 9.50 2.10
CA ALA A 188 -3.84 9.78 1.87
C ALA A 188 -3.19 8.68 1.02
N THR A 189 -3.54 7.41 1.26
CA THR A 189 -3.01 6.29 0.46
C THR A 189 -3.41 6.42 -1.01
N VAL A 190 -4.69 6.66 -1.28
CA VAL A 190 -5.25 6.69 -2.64
C VAL A 190 -4.90 7.98 -3.39
N PHE A 191 -5.00 9.14 -2.75
CA PHE A 191 -4.91 10.43 -3.42
C PHE A 191 -3.59 11.17 -3.20
N VAL A 192 -2.71 10.68 -2.31
CA VAL A 192 -1.40 11.29 -2.07
C VAL A 192 -0.28 10.28 -2.35
N ALA A 193 -0.24 9.15 -1.64
CA ALA A 193 0.85 8.19 -1.74
C ALA A 193 0.91 7.53 -3.12
N ALA A 194 -0.24 7.10 -3.69
CA ALA A 194 -0.32 6.53 -5.02
C ALA A 194 0.14 7.51 -6.13
N PRO A 195 -0.39 8.74 -6.23
CA PRO A 195 0.12 9.75 -7.17
C PRO A 195 1.60 10.07 -6.96
N LEU A 196 2.07 10.20 -5.71
CA LEU A 196 3.49 10.41 -5.42
C LEU A 196 4.35 9.25 -5.91
N ALA A 197 3.91 8.00 -5.73
CA ALA A 197 4.59 6.81 -6.25
C ALA A 197 4.71 6.88 -7.77
N LEU A 198 3.62 7.23 -8.47
CA LEU A 198 3.59 7.34 -9.92
C LEU A 198 4.47 8.47 -10.44
N LEU A 199 4.34 9.68 -9.89
CA LEU A 199 5.12 10.84 -10.32
C LEU A 199 6.62 10.60 -10.14
N THR A 200 7.02 10.09 -8.97
CA THR A 200 8.42 9.79 -8.69
C THR A 200 8.91 8.57 -9.47
N GLY A 201 8.08 7.55 -9.68
CA GLY A 201 8.41 6.37 -10.49
C GLY A 201 8.60 6.71 -11.97
N LEU A 202 7.70 7.50 -12.56
CA LEU A 202 7.81 8.02 -13.92
C LEU A 202 9.06 8.89 -14.07
N ARG A 203 9.37 9.74 -13.09
CA ARG A 203 10.57 10.58 -13.09
C ARG A 203 11.87 9.77 -13.12
N LEU A 204 11.89 8.61 -12.46
CA LEU A 204 13.02 7.68 -12.40
C LEU A 204 13.01 6.66 -13.54
N SER A 205 11.92 6.60 -14.30
CA SER A 205 11.73 5.61 -15.33
C SER A 205 12.67 5.90 -16.50
N PRO A 206 13.48 4.91 -16.94
CA PRO A 206 14.34 5.06 -18.11
C PRO A 206 13.54 5.28 -19.41
N VAL A 207 12.26 4.90 -19.40
CA VAL A 207 11.34 4.99 -20.55
C VAL A 207 10.75 6.41 -20.72
N TRP A 208 10.85 7.26 -19.68
CA TRP A 208 10.28 8.62 -19.68
C TRP A 208 11.19 9.65 -20.39
N PRO A 209 10.65 10.70 -21.05
CA PRO A 209 11.47 11.67 -21.78
C PRO A 209 12.54 12.35 -20.91
N ARG A 210 13.77 12.43 -21.42
CA ARG A 210 14.90 13.11 -20.74
C ARG A 210 14.66 14.61 -20.51
N GLY A 211 13.88 15.27 -21.36
CA GLY A 211 13.60 16.72 -21.23
C GLY A 211 12.80 17.09 -19.98
N TRP A 212 12.07 16.14 -19.38
CA TRP A 212 11.38 16.34 -18.09
C TRP A 212 12.30 16.10 -16.89
N MET A 213 13.55 15.69 -17.12
CA MET A 213 14.49 15.36 -16.06
C MET A 213 15.19 16.63 -15.54
N ARG A 214 14.52 17.40 -14.68
CA ARG A 214 15.15 18.55 -14.00
C ARG A 214 16.25 18.05 -13.04
N ALA A 215 17.44 18.63 -13.14
CA ALA A 215 18.56 18.28 -12.25
C ALA A 215 18.30 18.69 -10.78
N THR A 216 17.50 19.73 -10.55
CA THR A 216 17.25 20.35 -9.24
C THR A 216 15.75 20.59 -8.99
N GLY A 217 15.38 20.81 -7.72
CA GLY A 217 14.00 21.07 -7.28
C GLY A 217 13.26 19.87 -6.69
N LEU A 218 11.95 20.02 -6.43
CA LEU A 218 11.09 19.00 -5.79
C LEU A 218 11.00 17.68 -6.58
N LEU A 219 11.22 17.73 -7.90
CA LEU A 219 11.30 16.55 -8.78
C LEU A 219 12.72 16.29 -9.29
N GLY A 220 13.73 16.78 -8.58
CA GLY A 220 15.13 16.44 -8.82
C GLY A 220 15.38 14.94 -8.65
N ASP A 221 16.38 14.43 -9.33
CA ASP A 221 16.74 13.01 -9.38
C ASP A 221 16.95 12.36 -7.99
N VAL A 222 17.65 13.08 -7.10
CA VAL A 222 17.92 12.65 -5.73
C VAL A 222 16.63 12.66 -4.90
N THR A 223 15.85 13.73 -4.99
CA THR A 223 14.57 13.88 -4.29
C THR A 223 13.59 12.80 -4.73
N ALA A 224 13.43 12.56 -6.04
CA ALA A 224 12.56 11.53 -6.56
C ALA A 224 12.94 10.13 -6.06
N ARG A 225 14.23 9.76 -6.07
CA ARG A 225 14.69 8.48 -5.51
C ARG A 225 14.37 8.35 -4.03
N ARG A 226 14.60 9.41 -3.26
CA ARG A 226 14.35 9.42 -1.81
C ARG A 226 12.86 9.31 -1.52
N THR A 227 12.03 10.14 -2.16
CA THR A 227 10.57 10.15 -2.00
C THR A 227 9.96 8.82 -2.43
N HIS A 228 10.35 8.27 -3.58
CA HIS A 228 9.86 6.97 -4.03
C HIS A 228 10.17 5.85 -3.02
N ALA A 229 11.36 5.87 -2.43
CA ALA A 229 11.73 4.93 -1.37
C ALA A 229 10.92 5.13 -0.08
N TRP A 230 10.63 6.38 0.30
CA TRP A 230 9.75 6.65 1.44
C TRP A 230 8.32 6.16 1.22
N VAL A 231 7.79 6.34 0.01
CA VAL A 231 6.47 5.82 -0.36
C VAL A 231 6.43 4.29 -0.29
N LEU A 232 7.50 3.60 -0.72
CA LEU A 232 7.62 2.14 -0.53
C LEU A 232 7.55 1.75 0.95
N TRP A 233 8.29 2.44 1.84
CA TRP A 233 8.25 2.15 3.27
C TRP A 233 6.90 2.49 3.91
N TYR A 234 6.26 3.57 3.46
CA TYR A 234 4.90 3.92 3.85
C TYR A 234 3.92 2.80 3.49
N TYR A 235 3.93 2.28 2.26
CA TYR A 235 3.04 1.18 1.86
C TYR A 235 3.27 -0.09 2.67
N LEU A 236 4.52 -0.42 3.01
CA LEU A 236 4.83 -1.54 3.90
C LEU A 236 4.24 -1.33 5.31
N ALA A 237 4.48 -0.16 5.91
CA ALA A 237 3.97 0.17 7.23
C ALA A 237 2.43 0.22 7.25
N PHE A 238 1.83 0.89 6.27
CA PHE A 238 0.38 0.96 6.09
C PHE A 238 -0.21 -0.44 5.98
N THR A 239 0.36 -1.31 5.14
CA THR A 239 -0.15 -2.69 4.98
C THR A 239 -0.13 -3.46 6.30
N VAL A 240 0.97 -3.39 7.05
CA VAL A 240 1.09 -4.08 8.34
C VAL A 240 0.08 -3.55 9.35
N VAL A 241 -0.04 -2.23 9.50
CA VAL A 241 -0.98 -1.61 10.44
C VAL A 241 -2.42 -1.86 10.01
N HIS A 242 -2.74 -1.67 8.74
CA HIS A 242 -4.08 -1.86 8.18
C HIS A 242 -4.57 -3.30 8.37
N VAL A 243 -3.78 -4.29 7.94
CA VAL A 243 -4.15 -5.70 8.10
C VAL A 243 -4.18 -6.08 9.57
N GLY A 244 -3.23 -5.58 10.37
CA GLY A 244 -3.24 -5.78 11.83
C GLY A 244 -4.54 -5.31 12.45
N LEU A 245 -4.98 -4.09 12.15
CA LEU A 245 -6.25 -3.56 12.65
C LEU A 245 -7.43 -4.38 12.15
N VAL A 246 -7.50 -4.74 10.87
CA VAL A 246 -8.57 -5.60 10.32
C VAL A 246 -8.72 -6.89 11.13
N LEU A 247 -7.61 -7.58 11.44
CA LEU A 247 -7.61 -8.84 12.19
C LEU A 247 -7.94 -8.66 13.67
N LEU A 248 -7.59 -7.51 14.22
CA LEU A 248 -7.73 -7.23 15.65
C LEU A 248 -9.12 -6.65 15.97
N THR A 249 -9.64 -5.71 15.17
CA THR A 249 -10.88 -4.95 15.43
C THR A 249 -12.12 -5.59 14.82
N GLY A 250 -12.31 -6.90 15.01
CA GLY A 250 -13.45 -7.63 14.44
C GLY A 250 -13.16 -8.24 13.07
N MET A 251 -12.16 -9.13 12.99
CA MET A 251 -11.72 -9.83 11.77
C MET A 251 -12.87 -10.32 10.90
N ARG A 252 -13.84 -11.02 11.49
CA ARG A 252 -14.91 -11.68 10.74
C ARG A 252 -15.79 -10.68 10.01
N GLU A 253 -16.26 -9.65 10.71
CA GLU A 253 -17.08 -8.58 10.13
C GLU A 253 -16.29 -7.78 9.07
N ASN A 254 -15.06 -7.38 9.38
CA ASN A 254 -14.23 -6.62 8.44
C ASN A 254 -13.94 -7.40 7.15
N LEU A 255 -13.65 -8.70 7.27
CA LEU A 255 -13.42 -9.56 6.12
C LEU A 255 -14.73 -9.86 5.38
N ASN A 256 -15.86 -10.04 6.06
CA ASN A 256 -17.15 -10.23 5.37
C ASN A 256 -17.56 -9.00 4.56
N GLY A 257 -17.35 -7.80 5.11
CA GLY A 257 -17.52 -6.55 4.37
C GLY A 257 -16.59 -6.49 3.15
N MET A 258 -15.28 -6.40 3.37
CA MET A 258 -14.33 -6.15 2.27
C MET A 258 -14.24 -7.32 1.29
N TYR A 259 -14.23 -8.56 1.78
CA TYR A 259 -13.95 -9.74 0.96
C TYR A 259 -15.19 -10.42 0.37
N ALA A 260 -16.30 -10.44 1.09
CA ALA A 260 -17.53 -11.08 0.61
C ALA A 260 -18.61 -10.08 0.18
N GLY A 261 -18.50 -8.79 0.54
CA GLY A 261 -19.53 -7.81 0.27
C GLY A 261 -20.83 -8.07 1.03
N VAL A 262 -20.74 -8.70 2.21
CA VAL A 262 -21.90 -9.08 3.03
C VAL A 262 -21.84 -8.48 4.43
N GLU A 263 -22.98 -8.00 4.92
CA GLU A 263 -23.18 -7.48 6.28
C GLU A 263 -23.71 -8.60 7.18
N ASP A 264 -22.86 -9.60 7.43
CA ASP A 264 -23.20 -10.73 8.30
C ASP A 264 -21.99 -11.03 9.17
N SER A 265 -22.08 -10.74 10.48
CA SER A 265 -20.99 -10.94 11.43
C SER A 265 -20.77 -12.41 11.80
N GLU A 266 -21.71 -13.31 11.48
CA GLU A 266 -21.60 -14.73 11.80
C GLU A 266 -21.01 -15.55 10.66
N SER A 267 -21.16 -15.09 9.41
CA SER A 267 -20.58 -15.73 8.23
C SER A 267 -19.05 -15.86 8.29
N TRP A 268 -18.50 -16.91 7.70
CA TRP A 268 -17.06 -17.08 7.49
C TRP A 268 -16.66 -16.91 6.03
N LEU A 269 -17.59 -16.48 5.17
CA LEU A 269 -17.37 -16.38 3.73
C LEU A 269 -16.23 -15.41 3.40
N GLY A 270 -16.23 -14.22 4.00
CA GLY A 270 -15.18 -13.22 3.78
C GLY A 270 -13.80 -13.74 4.21
N PHE A 271 -13.73 -14.45 5.33
CA PHE A 271 -12.49 -15.11 5.76
C PHE A 271 -12.02 -16.18 4.77
N ALA A 272 -12.93 -17.03 4.28
CA ALA A 272 -12.58 -18.06 3.31
C ALA A 272 -12.05 -17.45 1.99
N VAL A 273 -12.70 -16.39 1.50
CA VAL A 273 -12.25 -15.66 0.30
C VAL A 273 -10.90 -14.98 0.55
N PHE A 274 -10.68 -14.40 1.74
CA PHE A 274 -9.39 -13.83 2.15
C PHE A 274 -8.26 -14.85 2.20
N ALA A 275 -8.54 -16.02 2.78
CA ALA A 275 -7.56 -17.10 2.83
C ALA A 275 -7.22 -17.59 1.41
N ALA A 276 -8.24 -17.78 0.57
CA ALA A 276 -8.06 -18.19 -0.83
C ALA A 276 -7.24 -17.17 -1.63
N SER A 277 -7.55 -15.88 -1.54
CA SER A 277 -6.79 -14.83 -2.23
C SER A 277 -5.35 -14.74 -1.74
N THR A 278 -5.13 -14.92 -0.44
CA THR A 278 -3.78 -14.92 0.16
C THR A 278 -2.96 -16.11 -0.35
N ILE A 279 -3.58 -17.29 -0.47
CA ILE A 279 -2.95 -18.46 -1.10
C ILE A 279 -2.61 -18.18 -2.56
N VAL A 280 -3.54 -17.59 -3.34
CA VAL A 280 -3.28 -17.21 -4.75
C VAL A 280 -2.09 -16.25 -4.85
N ILE A 281 -2.05 -15.23 -3.99
CA ILE A 281 -0.94 -14.27 -3.94
C ILE A 281 0.38 -14.98 -3.60
N ALA A 282 0.40 -15.87 -2.61
CA ALA A 282 1.58 -16.61 -2.19
C ALA A 282 2.08 -17.58 -3.29
N VAL A 283 1.16 -18.31 -3.93
CA VAL A 283 1.47 -19.20 -5.06
C VAL A 283 2.02 -18.39 -6.22
N ALA A 284 1.37 -17.28 -6.60
CA ALA A 284 1.86 -16.40 -7.66
C ALA A 284 3.25 -15.86 -7.34
N TRP A 285 3.53 -15.49 -6.08
CA TRP A 285 4.85 -15.01 -5.66
C TRP A 285 5.95 -16.06 -5.82
N VAL A 286 5.63 -17.33 -5.55
CA VAL A 286 6.56 -18.45 -5.75
C VAL A 286 6.75 -18.76 -7.23
N LEU A 287 5.67 -18.78 -8.01
CA LEU A 287 5.70 -19.14 -9.42
C LEU A 287 6.31 -18.03 -10.30
N LEU A 288 6.05 -16.76 -9.99
CA LEU A 288 6.50 -15.61 -10.76
C LEU A 288 7.87 -15.08 -10.28
N ARG A 289 8.78 -15.99 -9.91
CA ARG A 289 10.18 -15.67 -9.62
C ARG A 289 10.92 -15.19 -10.89
N PRO A 290 12.10 -14.54 -10.77
CA PRO A 290 12.79 -13.92 -11.90
C PRO A 290 12.97 -14.78 -13.16
N PRO A 291 13.24 -16.10 -13.10
CA PRO A 291 13.29 -16.94 -14.29
C PRO A 291 11.96 -17.02 -15.05
N ALA A 292 10.84 -17.13 -14.33
CA ALA A 292 9.50 -17.12 -14.92
C ALA A 292 9.14 -15.74 -15.49
N GLN A 293 9.52 -14.66 -14.81
CA GLN A 293 9.37 -13.28 -15.31
C GLN A 293 10.09 -13.10 -16.65
N ALA A 294 11.31 -13.66 -16.80
CA ALA A 294 12.05 -13.62 -18.05
C ALA A 294 11.35 -14.42 -19.17
N SER A 295 10.81 -15.60 -18.86
CA SER A 295 10.03 -16.40 -19.82
C SER A 295 8.74 -15.69 -20.26
N ILE A 296 8.10 -14.93 -19.38
CA ILE A 296 6.95 -14.09 -19.73
C ILE A 296 7.40 -12.95 -20.64
N ALA A 297 8.52 -12.28 -20.31
CA ALA A 297 9.07 -11.19 -21.12
C ALA A 297 9.42 -11.62 -22.55
N GLU A 298 9.91 -12.85 -22.75
CA GLU A 298 10.22 -13.42 -24.08
C GLU A 298 9.02 -13.46 -25.03
N ARG A 299 7.79 -13.50 -24.49
CA ARG A 299 6.56 -13.47 -25.32
C ARG A 299 6.31 -12.11 -25.96
N VAL A 300 6.81 -11.03 -25.37
CA VAL A 300 6.47 -9.65 -25.76
C VAL A 300 7.69 -8.78 -26.11
N ALA A 301 8.90 -9.23 -25.78
CA ALA A 301 10.13 -8.48 -25.93
C ALA A 301 11.30 -9.40 -26.28
N ASP A 302 12.41 -8.81 -26.72
CA ASP A 302 13.68 -9.53 -26.91
C ASP A 302 14.40 -9.63 -25.56
N VAL A 303 14.75 -10.84 -25.15
CA VAL A 303 15.34 -11.10 -23.83
C VAL A 303 16.73 -11.72 -23.97
N ARG A 304 17.70 -11.10 -23.31
CA ARG A 304 19.07 -11.63 -23.18
C ARG A 304 19.28 -12.12 -21.75
N ARG A 305 19.27 -13.43 -21.55
CA ARG A 305 19.63 -14.05 -20.28
C ARG A 305 21.15 -13.97 -20.06
N LEU A 306 21.56 -13.73 -18.83
CA LEU A 306 22.97 -13.77 -18.43
C LEU A 306 23.32 -15.20 -17.95
N PRO A 307 24.58 -15.63 -18.13
CA PRO A 307 25.06 -16.88 -17.53
C PRO A 307 24.90 -16.83 -16.01
N ALA A 308 24.65 -17.98 -15.40
CA ALA A 308 24.73 -18.11 -13.95
C ALA A 308 26.13 -17.71 -13.47
N PRO A 309 26.27 -17.06 -12.29
CA PRO A 309 27.58 -16.90 -11.67
C PRO A 309 28.26 -18.27 -11.54
N PRO A 310 29.60 -18.37 -11.71
CA PRO A 310 30.30 -19.60 -11.39
C PRO A 310 30.04 -19.98 -9.92
N ALA A 311 29.83 -21.28 -9.68
CA ALA A 311 29.51 -21.85 -8.38
C ALA A 311 30.64 -21.64 -7.35
#